data_AF-A0ABD2VUQ5-F1
#
_entry.id   AF-A0ABD2VUQ5-F1
#
_cell.length_a   1.000
_cell.length_b   1.000
_cell.length_c   1.000
_cell.angle_alpha   90.00
_cell.angle_beta   90.00
_cell.angle_gamma   90.00
#
_symmetry.space_group_name_H-M   'P 1'
#
loop_
_entity.id
_entity.type
_entity.pdbx_description
1 polymer ?
#
loop_
_entity_poly.entity_id
_entity_poly.type
_entity_poly.pdbx_seq_one_letter_code
_entity_poly.pdbx_strand_id
1 'polypeptide(L)' 'MNKDDWDAWIRCALFSYNSSVHSGHGFTPHELVFGRKARIPSEFADKTIAKTFNEYLDETLNRLNTTQAQAR' A
#
# COMPACT_ATOMS: atom_id res chain seq x y z
N MET A 1 -9.91 -18.79 -6.79
CA MET A 1 -9.46 -17.38 -6.70
C MET A 1 -10.18 -16.65 -7.82
N ASN A 2 -11.20 -15.87 -7.47
CA ASN A 2 -12.07 -15.21 -8.44
C ASN A 2 -11.32 -14.00 -9.03
N LYS A 3 -11.29 -13.85 -10.36
CA LYS A 3 -10.49 -12.82 -11.05
C LYS A 3 -11.16 -11.43 -11.08
N ASP A 4 -12.38 -11.32 -10.54
CA ASP A 4 -13.24 -10.13 -10.63
C ASP A 4 -13.04 -9.07 -9.53
N ASP A 5 -12.28 -9.36 -8.47
CA ASP A 5 -12.16 -8.41 -7.35
C ASP A 5 -11.33 -7.17 -7.68
N TRP A 6 -10.58 -7.18 -8.78
CA TRP A 6 -9.64 -6.11 -9.15
C TRP A 6 -10.32 -4.74 -9.29
N ASP A 7 -11.56 -4.72 -9.80
CA ASP A 7 -12.33 -3.47 -9.96
C ASP A 7 -12.61 -2.78 -8.61
N ALA A 8 -12.79 -3.57 -7.54
CA ALA A 8 -12.95 -3.06 -6.19
C ALA A 8 -11.63 -2.49 -5.63
N TRP A 9 -10.49 -3.08 -5.98
CA TRP A 9 -9.17 -2.66 -5.47
C TRP A 9 -8.57 -1.46 -6.22
N ILE A 10 -8.98 -1.20 -7.48
CA ILE A 10 -8.47 -0.07 -8.28
C ILE A 10 -8.61 1.25 -7.52
N ARG A 11 -9.76 1.50 -6.90
CA ARG A 11 -10.03 2.76 -6.20
C ARG A 11 -9.10 2.95 -5.01
N CYS A 12 -8.87 1.87 -4.26
CA CYS A 12 -7.92 1.86 -3.14
C CYS A 12 -6.48 2.05 -3.62
N ALA A 13 -6.07 1.36 -4.69
CA ALA A 13 -4.73 1.48 -5.25
C ALA A 13 -4.45 2.90 -5.76
N LEU A 14 -5.41 3.50 -6.46
CA LEU A 14 -5.32 4.88 -6.96
C LEU A 14 -5.21 5.89 -5.81
N PHE A 15 -6.01 5.70 -4.76
CA PHE A 15 -5.95 6.55 -3.57
C PHE A 15 -4.58 6.46 -2.88
N SER A 16 -4.08 5.25 -2.66
CA SER A 16 -2.75 5.01 -2.08
C SER A 16 -1.68 5.67 -2.94
N TYR A 17 -1.70 5.47 -4.26
CA TYR A 17 -0.73 6.09 -5.18
C TYR A 17 -0.75 7.63 -5.11
N ASN A 18 -1.94 8.24 -5.13
CA ASN A 18 -2.08 9.70 -5.09
C ASN A 18 -1.70 10.32 -3.74
N SER A 19 -1.71 9.54 -2.66
CA SER A 19 -1.39 9.99 -1.30
C SER A 19 -0.03 9.52 -0.78
N SER A 20 0.67 8.63 -1.52
CA SER A 20 2.02 8.19 -1.22
C SER A 20 3.07 9.19 -1.73
N VAL A 21 4.07 9.45 -0.90
CA VAL A 21 5.18 10.33 -1.26
C VAL A 21 6.05 9.66 -2.31
N HIS A 22 6.31 10.38 -3.41
CA HIS A 22 7.18 9.89 -4.47
C HIS A 22 8.65 10.21 -4.15
N SER A 23 9.54 9.22 -4.32
CA SER A 23 10.96 9.33 -3.93
C SER A 23 11.75 10.39 -4.69
N GLY A 24 11.38 10.69 -5.94
CA GLY A 24 12.12 11.64 -6.78
C GLY A 24 11.97 13.11 -6.39
N HIS A 25 10.87 13.49 -5.72
CA HIS A 25 10.61 14.89 -5.36
C HIS A 25 10.10 15.09 -3.94
N GLY A 26 9.80 14.02 -3.20
CA GLY A 26 9.37 14.11 -1.80
C GLY A 26 7.95 14.64 -1.59
N PHE A 27 7.16 14.77 -2.66
CA PHE A 27 5.76 15.17 -2.60
C PHE A 27 4.85 14.03 -3.08
N THR A 28 3.58 14.11 -2.72
CA THR A 28 2.53 13.23 -3.25
C THR A 28 1.98 13.80 -4.56
N PRO A 29 1.50 12.96 -5.50
CA PRO A 29 0.82 13.44 -6.71
C PRO A 29 -0.36 14.38 -6.39
N HIS A 30 -1.12 14.10 -5.33
CA HIS A 30 -2.22 14.96 -4.89
C HIS A 30 -1.75 16.35 -4.44
N GLU A 31 -0.62 16.45 -3.73
CA GLU A 31 -0.04 17.75 -3.35
C GLU A 31 0.40 18.55 -4.57
N LEU A 32 0.95 17.91 -5.60
CA LEU A 32 1.38 18.60 -6.81
C LEU A 32 0.19 19.18 -7.60
N VAL A 33 -0.96 18.50 -7.60
CA VAL A 33 -2.14 18.94 -8.34
C VAL A 33 -2.96 19.97 -7.56
N PHE A 34 -3.13 19.78 -6.24
CA PHE A 34 -4.07 20.57 -5.43
C PHE A 34 -3.40 21.51 -4.43
N GLY A 35 -2.07 21.48 -4.32
CA GLY A 35 -1.30 22.31 -3.38
C GLY A 35 -1.51 21.96 -1.90
N ARG A 36 -2.14 20.82 -1.59
CA ARG A 36 -2.43 20.37 -0.22
C ARG A 36 -2.35 18.85 -0.09
N LYS A 37 -2.06 18.38 1.13
CA LYS A 37 -2.07 16.95 1.47
C LYS A 37 -3.47 16.35 1.32
N ALA A 38 -3.53 15.13 0.77
CA ALA A 38 -4.75 14.34 0.76
C ALA A 38 -5.19 14.07 2.21
N ARG A 39 -6.46 14.32 2.51
CA ARG A 39 -7.03 14.08 3.84
C ARG A 39 -7.92 12.84 3.79
N ILE A 40 -7.59 11.86 4.61
CA ILE A 40 -8.43 10.68 4.81
C ILE A 40 -9.56 11.07 5.77
N PRO A 41 -10.84 10.78 5.45
CA PRO A 41 -11.91 10.94 6.43
C PRO A 41 -11.61 10.13 7.69
N SER A 42 -11.95 10.66 8.86
CA SER A 42 -11.60 10.05 10.16
C SER A 42 -12.17 8.65 10.33
N GLU A 43 -13.27 8.33 9.66
CA GLU A 43 -13.92 7.01 9.64
C GLU A 43 -13.04 5.93 9.02
N PHE A 44 -12.10 6.30 8.13
CA PHE A 44 -11.17 5.38 7.46
C PHE A 44 -9.73 5.54 7.97
N ALA A 45 -9.52 6.35 9.01
CA ALA A 45 -8.20 6.54 9.63
C ALA A 45 -7.82 5.39 10.58
N ASP A 46 -8.53 4.26 10.50
CA ASP A 46 -8.22 3.09 11.29
C ASP A 46 -6.90 2.48 10.81
N LYS A 47 -5.86 2.71 11.61
CA LYS A 47 -4.49 2.24 11.35
C LYS A 47 -4.38 0.71 11.36
N THR A 48 -5.43 0.00 11.76
CA THR A 48 -5.43 -1.46 11.90
C THR A 48 -5.77 -2.21 10.61
N ILE A 49 -6.39 -1.57 9.61
CA ILE A 49 -6.98 -2.28 8.45
C ILE A 49 -6.00 -2.46 7.29
N ALA A 50 -4.95 -1.64 7.19
CA ALA A 50 -3.96 -1.79 6.14
C ALA A 50 -2.81 -2.67 6.64
N LYS A 51 -2.79 -3.96 6.27
CA LYS A 51 -1.52 -4.70 6.16
C LYS A 51 -0.60 -3.79 5.36
N THR A 52 0.36 -3.17 6.03
CA THR A 52 1.18 -2.16 5.35
C THR A 52 2.02 -2.91 4.32
N PHE A 53 2.40 -2.26 3.22
CA PHE A 53 3.30 -2.87 2.24
C PHE A 53 4.53 -3.53 2.91
N ASN A 54 5.02 -2.92 3.99
CA ASN A 54 6.11 -3.46 4.82
C ASN A 54 5.77 -4.80 5.49
N GLU A 55 4.55 -5.00 5.96
CA GLU A 55 4.12 -6.25 6.57
C GLU A 55 4.03 -7.38 5.54
N TYR A 56 3.60 -7.06 4.31
CA TYR A 56 3.65 -8.00 3.19
C TYR A 56 5.09 -8.35 2.80
N LEU A 57 6.00 -7.37 2.81
CA LEU A 57 7.42 -7.62 2.56
C LEU A 57 8.03 -8.51 3.65
N ASP A 58 7.72 -8.24 4.91
CA ASP A 58 8.17 -9.06 6.05
C ASP A 58 7.67 -10.50 5.92
N GLU A 59 6.39 -10.68 5.61
CA GLU A 59 5.78 -12.00 5.38
C GLU A 59 6.45 -12.73 4.20
N THR A 60 6.74 -12.02 3.10
CA THR A 60 7.39 -12.58 1.93
C THR A 60 8.83 -13.02 2.24
N LEU A 61 9.59 -12.18 2.95
CA LEU A 61 10.94 -12.49 3.37
C LEU A 61 10.98 -13.68 4.34
N ASN A 62 10.06 -13.74 5.30
CA ASN A 62 9.93 -14.86 6.21
C ASN A 62 9.65 -16.17 5.45
N ARG A 63 8.74 -16.14 4.48
CA ARG A 63 8.45 -17.32 3.65
C ARG A 63 9.66 -17.78 2.84
N LEU A 64 10.38 -16.85 2.21
CA LEU A 64 11.61 -17.16 1.47
C LEU A 64 12.66 -17.84 2.37
N ASN A 65 12.91 -17.27 3.55
CA ASN A 65 13.86 -17.83 4.52
C ASN A 65 13.44 -19.24 4.99
N THR A 66 12.15 -19.45 5.21
CA THR A 66 11.63 -20.75 5.66
C THR A 66 11.79 -21.82 4.58
N THR A 67 11.51 -21.50 3.32
CA THR A 67 11.74 -22.42 2.19
C THR A 67 13.22 -22.73 2.01
N GLN A 68 14.09 -21.74 2.15
CA GLN A 68 15.55 -21.96 2.10
C GLN A 68 16.04 -22.85 3.23
N ALA A 69 15.49 -22.72 4.44
CA ALA A 69 15.84 -23.55 5.58
C ALA A 69 15.32 -24.99 5.46
N GLN A 70 14.18 -25.21 4.80
CA GLN A 70 13.61 -26.54 4.57
C GLN A 70 14.29 -27.32 3.44
N ALA A 71 14.97 -26.63 2.52
CA ALA A 71 15.69 -27.24 1.40
C ALA A 71 17.14 -27.65 1.74
N ARG A 72 17.56 -27.46 2.99
CA ARG A 72 18.92 -27.69 3.47
C ARG A 72 18.98 -28.90 4.39
#